data_AF-A0A7V6YHN5-F1
#
_entry.id   AF-A0A7V6YHN5-F1
#
_cell.length_a   1.000
_cell.length_b   1.000
_cell.length_c   1.000
_cell.angle_alpha   90.00
_cell.angle_beta   90.00
_cell.angle_gamma   90.00
#
_symmetry.space_group_name_H-M   'P 1'
#
loop_
_entity.id
_entity.type
_entity.pdbx_description
1 polymer ?
#
loop_
_entity_poly.entity_id
_entity_poly.type
_entity_poly.pdbx_seq_one_letter_code
_entity_poly.pdbx_strand_id
1 'polypeptide(L)'
;IPVLAHPGLLKDPALVERIIPCGILGLEVDYPEHTPAQKENLRELCRVHGLIPTGGSDFHGSIKATALGECGASRPIVEQLRKKREEYHV
;
A
#
# COMPACT_ATOMS: atom_id res chain seq x y z
N ILE A 1 4.36 -3.17 11.20
CA ILE A 1 3.59 -3.84 10.14
C ILE A 1 4.26 -3.53 8.81
N PRO A 2 4.85 -4.53 8.14
CA PRO A 2 5.49 -4.34 6.84
C PRO A 2 4.44 -4.08 5.74
N VAL A 3 4.66 -3.03 4.95
CA VAL A 3 3.82 -2.64 3.81
C VAL A 3 4.74 -2.37 2.61
N LEU A 4 4.41 -2.91 1.44
CA LEU A 4 5.14 -2.64 0.21
C LEU A 4 4.70 -1.30 -0.38
N ALA A 5 5.62 -0.33 -0.44
CA ALA A 5 5.37 1.02 -0.95
C ALA A 5 5.31 1.05 -2.48
N HIS A 6 4.36 1.85 -3.00
CA HIS A 6 4.08 2.12 -4.42
C HIS A 6 4.41 0.95 -5.39
N PRO A 7 3.86 -0.27 -5.16
CA PRO A 7 4.20 -1.47 -5.92
C PRO A 7 3.81 -1.40 -7.40
N GLY A 8 2.88 -0.53 -7.78
CA GLY A 8 2.53 -0.31 -9.18
C GLY A 8 3.69 0.24 -10.01
N LEU A 9 4.71 0.83 -9.38
CA LEU A 9 5.91 1.35 -10.05
C LEU A 9 7.02 0.30 -10.25
N LEU A 10 6.84 -0.92 -9.75
CA LEU A 10 7.82 -1.98 -9.96
C LEU A 10 7.89 -2.34 -11.45
N LYS A 11 9.13 -2.48 -11.96
CA LYS A 11 9.36 -2.90 -13.36
C LYS A 11 8.82 -4.30 -13.64
N ASP A 12 8.84 -5.17 -12.64
CA ASP A 12 8.29 -6.52 -12.69
C ASP A 12 7.09 -6.61 -11.72
N PRO A 13 5.85 -6.54 -12.22
CA PRO A 13 4.65 -6.67 -11.38
C PRO A 13 4.54 -8.03 -10.68
N ALA A 14 5.12 -9.10 -11.24
CA ALA A 14 5.09 -10.42 -10.63
C ALA A 14 5.90 -10.47 -9.32
N LEU A 15 6.77 -9.49 -9.09
CA LEU A 15 7.49 -9.36 -7.83
C LEU A 15 6.54 -9.11 -6.65
N VAL A 16 5.40 -8.45 -6.86
CA VAL A 16 4.41 -8.22 -5.79
C VAL A 16 3.94 -9.55 -5.21
N GLU A 17 3.45 -10.45 -6.08
CA GLU A 17 2.98 -11.79 -5.68
C GLU A 17 4.09 -12.64 -5.06
N ARG A 18 5.34 -12.49 -5.51
CA ARG A 18 6.49 -13.20 -4.93
C ARG A 18 6.88 -12.70 -3.54
N ILE A 19 6.61 -11.44 -3.20
CA ILE A 19 6.92 -10.85 -1.89
C ILE A 19 5.81 -11.11 -0.87
N ILE A 20 4.56 -11.27 -1.30
CA ILE A 20 3.43 -11.61 -0.41
C ILE A 20 3.76 -12.76 0.55
N PRO A 21 4.27 -13.94 0.11
CA PRO A 21 4.60 -15.04 1.02
C PRO A 21 5.80 -14.76 1.93
N CYS A 22 6.56 -13.68 1.72
CA CYS A 22 7.65 -13.27 2.60
C CYS A 22 7.17 -12.56 3.89
N GLY A 23 5.86 -12.41 4.08
CA GLY A 23 5.29 -11.90 5.33
C GLY A 23 4.97 -10.40 5.32
N ILE A 24 4.83 -9.78 4.15
CA ILE A 24 4.23 -8.44 4.08
C ILE A 24 2.75 -8.50 4.48
N LEU A 25 2.26 -7.42 5.08
CA LEU A 25 0.90 -7.35 5.64
C LEU A 25 0.05 -6.26 4.99
N GLY A 26 0.60 -5.54 4.02
CA GLY A 26 -0.12 -4.52 3.27
C GLY A 26 0.57 -4.16 1.96
N LEU A 27 -0.22 -3.57 1.07
CA LEU A 27 0.24 -2.95 -0.16
C LEU A 27 -0.22 -1.50 -0.16
N GLU A 28 0.63 -0.58 -0.60
CA GLU A 28 0.20 0.78 -0.90
C GLU A 28 -0.62 0.77 -2.20
N VAL A 29 -1.93 0.94 -2.08
CA VAL A 29 -2.87 0.96 -3.21
C VAL A 29 -3.05 2.39 -3.68
N ASP A 30 -3.41 3.29 -2.76
CA ASP A 30 -3.74 4.68 -3.08
C ASP A 30 -2.48 5.55 -3.09
N TYR A 31 -1.81 5.55 -4.24
CA TYR A 31 -0.63 6.35 -4.57
C TYR A 31 -0.94 7.27 -5.77
N PRO A 32 -0.33 8.47 -5.89
CA PRO A 32 -0.65 9.42 -6.96
C PRO A 32 -0.30 8.88 -8.37
N GLU A 33 0.84 8.21 -8.50
CA GLU A 33 1.33 7.73 -9.81
C GLU A 33 0.78 6.35 -10.19
N HIS A 34 -0.04 5.71 -9.33
CA HIS A 34 -0.74 4.50 -9.71
C HIS A 34 -1.91 4.83 -10.64
N THR A 35 -1.91 4.22 -11.82
CA THR A 35 -3.05 4.21 -12.74
C THR A 35 -4.27 3.53 -12.10
N PRO A 36 -5.50 3.82 -12.58
CA PRO A 36 -6.70 3.14 -12.11
C PRO A 36 -6.61 1.60 -12.19
N ALA A 37 -6.03 1.08 -13.27
CA ALA A 37 -5.84 -0.37 -13.46
C ALA A 37 -4.87 -0.97 -12.44
N GLN A 38 -3.77 -0.29 -12.12
CA GLN A 38 -2.86 -0.72 -11.05
C GLN A 38 -3.55 -0.73 -9.69
N LYS A 39 -4.33 0.32 -9.37
CA LYS A 39 -5.08 0.38 -8.10
C LYS A 39 -6.06 -0.78 -7.99
N GLU A 40 -6.79 -1.08 -9.06
CA GLU A 40 -7.74 -2.20 -9.08
C GLU A 40 -7.05 -3.55 -8.86
N ASN A 41 -5.97 -3.83 -9.60
CA ASN A 41 -5.18 -5.06 -9.44
C ASN A 41 -4.62 -5.21 -8.02
N LEU A 42 -4.10 -4.13 -7.43
CA LEU A 42 -3.56 -4.14 -6.06
C LEU A 42 -4.66 -4.32 -5.01
N ARG A 43 -5.85 -3.74 -5.20
CA ARG A 43 -7.01 -3.99 -4.32
C ARG A 43 -7.43 -5.45 -4.37
N GLU A 44 -7.44 -6.04 -5.55
CA GLU A 44 -7.78 -7.45 -5.72
C GLU A 44 -6.74 -8.35 -5.02
N LEU A 45 -5.45 -8.07 -5.17
CA LEU A 45 -4.40 -8.78 -4.44
C LEU A 45 -4.58 -8.65 -2.91
N CYS A 46 -4.89 -7.45 -2.41
CA CYS A 46 -5.18 -7.25 -1.00
C CYS A 46 -6.39 -8.09 -0.54
N ARG A 47 -7.44 -8.15 -1.35
CA ARG A 47 -8.65 -8.94 -1.06
C ARG A 47 -8.36 -10.45 -1.03
N VAL A 48 -7.63 -10.95 -2.01
CA VAL A 48 -7.30 -12.39 -2.16
C VAL A 48 -6.36 -12.85 -1.05
N HIS A 49 -5.37 -12.05 -0.68
CA HIS A 49 -4.32 -12.42 0.28
C HIS A 49 -4.55 -11.90 1.71
N GLY A 50 -5.65 -11.18 1.96
CA GLY A 50 -5.95 -10.61 3.28
C GLY A 50 -4.97 -9.51 3.71
N LEU A 51 -4.43 -8.75 2.75
CA LEU A 51 -3.48 -7.66 3.00
C LEU A 51 -4.23 -6.34 3.24
N ILE A 52 -3.61 -5.43 3.97
CA ILE A 52 -4.16 -4.10 4.27
C ILE A 52 -3.89 -3.15 3.08
N PRO A 53 -4.93 -2.58 2.43
CA PRO A 53 -4.75 -1.64 1.31
C PRO A 53 -4.48 -0.21 1.82
N THR A 54 -3.22 0.18 1.90
CA THR A 54 -2.81 1.50 2.41
C THR A 54 -2.75 2.56 1.31
N GLY A 55 -2.43 3.80 1.69
CA GLY A 55 -2.21 4.90 0.75
C GLY A 55 -1.32 5.97 1.35
N GLY A 56 -0.65 6.73 0.49
CA GLY A 56 0.29 7.77 0.86
C GLY A 56 0.63 8.66 -0.32
N SER A 57 0.74 9.97 -0.05
CA SER A 57 1.10 10.97 -1.07
C SER A 57 2.59 10.97 -1.41
N ASP A 58 3.44 10.39 -0.55
CA ASP A 58 4.90 10.42 -0.76
C ASP A 58 5.42 11.86 -0.98
N PHE A 59 4.86 12.79 -0.20
CA PHE A 59 5.14 14.22 -0.28
C PHE A 59 6.60 14.53 0.09
N HIS A 60 7.29 15.22 -0.80
CA HIS A 60 8.69 15.62 -0.65
C HIS A 60 8.90 17.15 -0.79
N GLY A 61 7.87 17.96 -0.49
CA GLY A 61 7.97 19.40 -0.65
C GLY A 61 8.08 19.82 -2.11
N SER A 62 8.99 20.72 -2.43
CA SER A 62 9.22 21.21 -3.80
C SER A 62 9.89 20.20 -4.73
N ILE A 63 10.29 19.01 -4.24
CA ILE A 63 10.95 17.97 -5.03
C ILE A 63 9.95 17.23 -5.95
N LYS A 64 8.70 17.07 -5.49
CA LYS A 64 7.62 16.41 -6.25
C LYS A 64 6.41 17.34 -6.36
N ALA A 65 5.66 17.22 -7.45
CA ALA A 65 4.45 18.02 -7.68
C ALA A 65 3.26 17.59 -6.80
N THR A 66 3.32 16.40 -6.21
CA THR A 66 2.25 15.87 -5.37
C THR A 66 2.01 16.74 -4.14
N ALA A 67 0.75 17.03 -3.83
CA ALA A 67 0.38 17.77 -2.63
C ALA A 67 0.37 16.88 -1.37
N LEU A 68 0.67 17.47 -0.21
CA LEU A 68 0.52 16.78 1.05
C LEU A 68 -0.94 16.35 1.25
N GLY A 69 -1.17 15.05 1.41
CA GLY A 69 -2.52 14.50 1.61
C GLY A 69 -3.34 14.36 0.32
N GLU A 70 -2.74 14.49 -0.87
CA GLU A 70 -3.40 14.23 -2.15
C GLU A 70 -3.99 12.81 -2.23
N CYS A 71 -3.32 11.85 -1.61
CA CYS A 71 -3.87 10.54 -1.26
C CYS A 71 -3.34 10.09 0.10
N GLY A 72 -4.00 9.08 0.67
CA GLY A 72 -3.67 8.59 2.00
C GLY A 72 -4.52 7.40 2.42
N ALA A 73 -4.14 6.79 3.53
CA ALA A 73 -4.94 5.77 4.18
C ALA A 73 -6.12 6.41 4.92
N SER A 74 -7.33 5.89 4.68
CA SER A 74 -8.52 6.29 5.44
C SER A 74 -8.39 5.89 6.92
N ARG A 75 -9.15 6.57 7.78
CA ARG A 75 -9.13 6.30 9.23
C ARG A 75 -9.34 4.81 9.58
N PRO A 76 -10.30 4.08 8.97
CA PRO A 76 -10.44 2.64 9.20
C PRO A 76 -9.20 1.82 8.84
N ILE A 77 -8.49 2.17 7.77
CA ILE A 77 -7.24 1.48 7.38
C ILE A 77 -6.14 1.74 8.43
N VAL A 78 -6.03 2.97 8.93
CA VAL A 78 -5.10 3.29 10.03
C VAL A 78 -5.42 2.48 11.29
N GLU A 79 -6.70 2.27 11.59
CA GLU A 79 -7.14 1.45 12.72
C GLU A 79 -6.83 -0.03 12.51
N GLN A 80 -7.00 -0.55 11.28
CA GLN A 80 -6.56 -1.91 10.93
C GLN A 80 -5.05 -2.09 11.13
N LEU A 81 -4.23 -1.13 10.70
CA LEU A 81 -2.78 -1.15 10.91
C LEU A 81 -2.42 -1.18 12.40
N ARG A 82 -3.11 -0.39 13.24
CA ARG A 82 -2.91 -0.35 14.70
C ARG A 82 -3.27 -1.68 15.36
N LYS A 83 -4.42 -2.26 15.00
CA LYS A 83 -4.84 -3.57 15.48
C LYS A 83 -3.84 -4.65 15.06
N LYS A 84 -3.43 -4.65 13.79
CA LYS A 84 -2.46 -5.63 13.28
C LYS A 84 -1.11 -5.53 14.00
N ARG A 85 -0.66 -4.31 14.34
CA ARG A 85 0.56 -4.10 15.15
C ARG A 85 0.49 -4.80 16.51
N GLU A 86 -0.67 -4.82 17.15
CA GLU A 86 -0.85 -5.50 18.44
C GLU A 86 -0.79 -7.02 18.28
N GLU A 87 -1.40 -7.57 17.22
CA GLU A 87 -1.33 -9.00 16.88
C GLU A 87 0.08 -9.46 16.47
N TYR A 88 0.88 -8.58 15.87
CA TYR A 88 2.20 -8.92 15.29
C TYR A 88 3.33 -9.04 16.32
N HIS A 89 3.14 -8.56 17.56
CA HIS A 89 4.13 -8.63 18.64
C HIS A 89 3.79 -9.68 19.71
N VAL A 90 2.87 -10.60 19.39
CA VAL A 90 2.59 -11.82 20.18
C VAL A 90 3.17 -13.01 19.45
#